data_AF-A0A382HFD6-F1
#
_entry.id   AF-A0A382HFD6-F1
#
_cell.length_a   1.000
_cell.length_b   1.000
_cell.length_c   1.000
_cell.angle_alpha   90.00
_cell.angle_beta   90.00
_cell.angle_gamma   90.00
#
_symmetry.space_group_name_H-M   'P 1'
#
loop_
_entity.id
_entity.type
_entity.pdbx_description
1 polymer ?
#
loop_
_entity_poly.entity_id
_entity_poly.type
_entity_poly.pdbx_seq_one_letter_code
_entity_poly.pdbx_strand_id
1 'polypeptide(L)' 'MELSFTDDQIAVRDAIAKLCEKYDDAYWLERDTDGQFPEDFVKDMA' A
#
# COMPACT_ATOMS: atom_id res chain seq x y z
N MET A 1 -5.21 -29.80 4.69
CA MET A 1 -5.13 -28.51 5.39
C MET A 1 -5.30 -27.46 4.31
N GLU A 2 -6.40 -26.72 4.29
CA GLU A 2 -6.56 -25.62 3.34
C GLU A 2 -5.93 -24.35 3.92
N LEU A 3 -5.04 -23.73 3.16
CA LEU A 3 -4.39 -22.45 3.46
C LEU A 3 -5.10 -21.34 2.67
N SER A 4 -6.41 -21.23 2.81
CA SER A 4 -7.20 -20.15 2.23
C SER A 4 -7.30 -19.00 3.22
N PHE A 5 -7.21 -17.77 2.70
CA PHE A 5 -7.48 -16.57 3.49
C PHE A 5 -8.97 -16.53 3.87
N THR A 6 -9.27 -15.97 5.04
CA THR A 6 -10.64 -15.64 5.41
C THR A 6 -11.15 -14.47 4.57
N ASP A 7 -12.47 -14.29 4.51
CA ASP A 7 -13.08 -13.16 3.78
C ASP A 7 -12.58 -11.81 4.32
N ASP A 8 -12.39 -11.68 5.63
CA ASP A 8 -11.82 -10.48 6.25
C ASP A 8 -10.37 -10.22 5.80
N GLN A 9 -9.55 -11.28 5.71
CA GLN A 9 -8.17 -11.18 5.23
C GLN A 9 -8.12 -10.77 3.75
N ILE A 10 -9.04 -11.29 2.93
CA ILE A 10 -9.19 -10.89 1.53
C ILE A 10 -9.59 -9.42 1.43
N ALA A 11 -10.56 -8.98 2.24
CA ALA A 11 -11.02 -7.60 2.25
C ALA A 11 -9.90 -6.62 2.63
N VAL A 12 -9.09 -6.96 3.65
CA VAL A 12 -7.91 -6.17 4.03
C VAL A 12 -6.89 -6.11 2.89
N ARG A 13 -6.55 -7.25 2.29
CA ARG A 13 -5.61 -7.30 1.15
C ARG A 13 -6.07 -6.41 0.00
N ASP A 14 -7.34 -6.49 -0.36
CA ASP A 14 -7.89 -5.75 -1.49
C ASP A 14 -7.95 -4.23 -1.19
N ALA A 15 -8.21 -3.85 0.06
CA ALA A 15 -8.14 -2.45 0.48
C ALA A 15 -6.72 -1.89 0.39
N ILE A 16 -5.71 -2.64 0.87
CA ILE A 16 -4.30 -2.25 0.77
C ILE A 16 -3.85 -2.18 -0.70
N ALA A 17 -4.24 -3.15 -1.53
CA ALA A 17 -3.91 -3.14 -2.96
C ALA A 17 -4.40 -1.87 -3.66
N LYS A 18 -5.66 -1.48 -3.42
CA LYS A 18 -6.25 -0.24 -3.96
C LYS A 18 -5.56 1.03 -3.46
N LEU A 19 -5.07 1.01 -2.22
CA LEU A 19 -4.29 2.13 -1.69
C LEU A 19 -2.96 2.26 -2.45
N CYS A 20 -2.24 1.14 -2.60
CA CYS A 20 -0.95 1.11 -3.32
C CYS A 20 -1.07 1.54 -4.78
N GLU A 21 -2.21 1.31 -5.46
CA GLU A 21 -2.45 1.77 -6.83
C GLU A 21 -2.32 3.30 -7.01
N LYS A 22 -2.47 4.09 -5.95
CA LYS A 22 -2.29 5.55 -6.01
C LYS A 22 -0.83 5.99 -6.00
N TYR A 23 0.09 5.11 -5.60
CA TYR A 23 1.51 5.40 -5.37
C TYR A 23 2.34 4.50 -6.27
N ASP A 24 2.55 4.97 -7.49
CA ASP A 24 3.26 4.25 -8.55
C ASP A 24 4.80 4.32 -8.39
N ASP A 25 5.50 3.71 -9.33
CA ASP A 25 6.97 3.68 -9.34
C ASP A 25 7.60 5.08 -9.37
N ALA A 26 6.92 6.08 -9.94
CA ALA A 26 7.44 7.44 -10.01
C ALA A 26 7.41 8.12 -8.64
N TYR A 27 6.33 7.92 -7.88
CA TYR A 27 6.26 8.37 -6.49
C TYR A 27 7.40 7.78 -5.64
N TRP A 28 7.59 6.46 -5.73
CA TRP A 28 8.64 5.78 -4.95
C TRP A 28 10.04 6.17 -5.38
N LEU A 29 10.28 6.34 -6.69
CA LEU A 29 11.56 6.83 -7.18
C LEU A 29 11.87 8.25 -6.69
N GLU A 30 10.86 9.12 -6.60
CA GLU A 30 11.01 10.47 -6.05
C GLU A 30 11.43 10.40 -4.57
N ARG A 31 10.75 9.58 -3.76
CA ARG A 31 11.08 9.37 -2.33
C ARG A 31 12.46 8.74 -2.12
N ASP A 32 12.84 7.79 -2.96
CA ASP A 32 14.18 7.20 -2.95
C ASP A 32 15.27 8.22 -3.32
N THR A 33 14.93 9.18 -4.19
CA THR A 33 15.86 10.23 -4.65
C THR A 33 16.00 11.35 -3.61
N ASP A 34 14.89 11.80 -3.03
CA ASP A 34 14.85 12.93 -2.10
C ASP A 34 15.07 12.52 -0.63
N GLY A 35 14.89 11.23 -0.31
CA GLY A 35 15.02 10.68 1.05
C GLY A 35 13.95 11.18 2.02
N GLN A 36 12.86 11.76 1.53
CA GLN A 36 11.78 12.31 2.34
C GLN A 36 10.82 11.21 2.81
N PHE A 37 10.25 11.43 3.99
CA PHE A 37 9.24 10.53 4.53
C PHE A 37 7.95 10.61 3.69
N PRO A 38 7.33 9.48 3.32
CA PRO A 38 6.14 9.46 2.46
C PRO A 38 4.86 9.79 3.27
N GLU A 39 4.74 11.04 3.72
CA GLU A 39 3.61 11.55 4.53
C GLU A 39 2.26 11.24 3.88
N ASP A 40 2.12 11.43 2.57
CA ASP A 40 0.87 11.21 1.85
C ASP A 40 0.43 9.74 1.89
N PHE A 41 1.36 8.81 1.69
CA PHE A 41 1.10 7.37 1.77
C PHE A 41 0.68 6.95 3.18
N VAL A 42 1.39 7.45 4.19
CA VAL A 42 1.09 7.13 5.60
C VAL A 42 -0.25 7.70 6.03
N LYS A 43 -0.58 8.91 5.57
CA LYS A 43 -1.88 9.54 5.84
C LYS A 43 -3.03 8.76 5.22
N ASP A 44 -2.87 8.24 4.00
CA ASP A 44 -3.91 7.44 3.34
C ASP A 44 -4.05 6.04 3.97
N MET A 45 -3.01 5.55 4.66
CA MET A 45 -2.99 4.22 5.30
C MET A 45 -3.55 4.22 6.74
N ALA A 46 -3.60 5.38 7.41
CA ALA A 46 -4.03 5.56 8.80
C ALA A 46 -5.55 5.73 8.95
#